data_AF-A0A2Z5JGX1-F1
#
_entry.id   AF-A0A2Z5JGX1-F1
#
_cell.length_a   1.000
_cell.length_b   1.000
_cell.length_c   1.000
_cell.angle_alpha   90.00
_cell.angle_beta   90.00
_cell.angle_gamma   90.00
#
_symmetry.space_group_name_H-M   'P 1'
#
loop_
_entity.id
_entity.type
_entity.pdbx_description
1 polymer ?
#
loop_
_entity_poly.entity_id
_entity_poly.type
_entity_poly.pdbx_seq_one_letter_code
_entity_poly.pdbx_strand_id
1 'polypeptide(L)'
;MAGEERGRRGRGRGRAATRRARRRRTRIRVVGALLVPGALLCGALVWGPWGGGDGASAVADAPSDRVAVSSSPASAPGPDSRSVPGRPLPSASGAASDAGKEHKAKKRPEPSKRADGSRTSRGFVPGHGSGTFVTAAAAGTGSHGTGTVHRYRVEVERGTGLATRPAAAAISEVFGDPRGWTRTGHDAFRQVDSGPAGLVIRIATPDTVDRLCGAYGLDTHGEVNCRVGTTVVVNLKRWMRGSPQFDGPLAEYRALIINHEVGHWLGHGHETCPGPGRHAPAMMQQINGLKGCVANAWPYTAAGTYIRGPSVR
;
A
#
# COMPACT_ATOMS: atom_id res chain seq x y z
N MET A 1 67.84 6.01 -20.17
CA MET A 1 67.04 4.93 -20.79
C MET A 1 66.03 4.45 -19.77
N ALA A 2 64.77 4.88 -19.91
CA ALA A 2 63.66 4.54 -19.03
C ALA A 2 62.67 3.69 -19.83
N GLY A 3 62.55 2.41 -19.45
CA GLY A 3 61.73 1.41 -20.11
C GLY A 3 60.25 1.53 -19.80
N GLU A 4 59.45 1.56 -20.86
CA GLU A 4 58.53 0.49 -21.26
C GLU A 4 58.12 -0.55 -20.18
N GLU A 5 57.24 -0.19 -19.25
CA GLU A 5 56.47 -1.18 -18.46
C GLU A 5 55.08 -0.65 -18.00
N ARG A 6 54.21 -0.32 -18.95
CA ARG A 6 52.76 -0.15 -18.68
C ARG A 6 51.91 -0.91 -19.68
N GLY A 7 51.99 -2.24 -19.65
CA GLY A 7 51.26 -3.08 -20.60
C GLY A 7 50.95 -4.50 -20.17
N ARG A 8 50.85 -4.83 -18.87
CA ARG A 8 50.65 -6.24 -18.47
C ARG A 8 49.82 -6.55 -17.21
N ARG A 9 48.93 -5.65 -16.77
CA ARG A 9 48.02 -5.91 -15.61
C ARG A 9 46.54 -6.09 -15.93
N GLY A 10 46.15 -6.17 -17.22
CA GLY A 10 44.73 -6.19 -17.63
C GLY A 10 44.06 -7.56 -17.90
N ARG A 11 44.79 -8.68 -17.98
CA ARG A 11 44.22 -9.96 -18.51
C ARG A 11 43.99 -11.09 -17.48
N GLY A 12 44.25 -10.86 -16.19
CA GLY A 12 44.21 -11.93 -15.17
C GLY A 12 42.88 -12.18 -14.45
N ARG A 13 41.95 -11.22 -14.40
CA ARG A 13 40.75 -11.31 -13.52
C ARG A 13 39.49 -11.90 -14.16
N GLY A 14 39.43 -12.00 -15.49
CA GLY A 14 38.24 -12.52 -16.21
C GLY A 14 38.09 -14.04 -16.27
N ARG A 15 39.15 -14.82 -16.00
CA ARG A 15 39.14 -16.30 -16.15
C ARG A 15 38.81 -17.07 -14.86
N ALA A 16 38.80 -16.41 -13.71
CA ALA A 16 38.51 -17.05 -12.42
C ALA A 16 37.00 -17.07 -12.08
N ALA A 17 36.22 -16.10 -12.58
CA ALA A 17 34.79 -15.98 -12.30
C ALA A 17 33.93 -17.03 -13.07
N THR A 18 34.37 -17.45 -14.26
CA THR A 18 33.62 -18.39 -15.12
C THR A 18 33.77 -19.87 -14.73
N ARG A 19 34.76 -20.22 -13.89
CA ARG A 19 34.97 -21.61 -13.42
C ARG A 19 34.18 -21.99 -12.17
N ARG A 20 33.77 -21.02 -11.33
CA ARG A 20 32.95 -21.27 -10.13
C ARG A 20 31.46 -21.46 -10.44
N ALA A 21 30.95 -20.83 -11.49
CA ALA A 21 29.54 -20.97 -11.91
C ALA A 21 29.21 -22.34 -12.55
N ARG A 22 30.19 -23.01 -13.16
CA ARG A 22 29.99 -24.30 -13.83
C ARG A 22 30.02 -25.51 -12.88
N ARG A 23 30.62 -25.39 -11.68
CA ARG A 23 30.72 -26.48 -10.69
C ARG A 23 29.50 -26.63 -9.77
N ARG A 24 28.61 -25.64 -9.69
CA ARG A 24 27.38 -25.71 -8.88
C ARG A 24 26.17 -26.29 -9.62
N ARG A 25 26.17 -26.31 -10.96
CA ARG A 25 25.06 -26.84 -11.78
C ARG A 25 25.12 -28.36 -12.01
N THR A 26 26.22 -29.03 -11.69
CA THR A 26 26.42 -30.48 -11.94
C THR A 26 26.17 -31.38 -10.72
N ARG A 27 25.83 -30.83 -9.54
CA ARG A 27 25.62 -31.61 -8.31
C ARG A 27 24.16 -31.87 -7.92
N ILE A 28 23.18 -31.41 -8.72
CA ILE A 28 21.74 -31.55 -8.40
C ILE A 28 21.01 -32.58 -9.29
N ARG A 29 21.71 -33.32 -10.16
CA ARG A 29 21.07 -34.30 -11.08
C ARG A 29 21.42 -35.77 -10.85
N VAL A 30 22.01 -36.17 -9.72
CA VAL A 30 22.39 -37.59 -9.48
C VAL A 30 21.94 -38.11 -8.09
N VAL A 31 20.71 -37.82 -7.71
CA VAL A 31 19.95 -38.66 -6.77
C VAL A 31 18.63 -38.91 -7.51
N GLY A 32 18.42 -40.02 -8.19
CA GLY A 32 18.47 -41.39 -7.67
C GLY A 32 17.04 -41.92 -7.78
N ALA A 33 16.63 -42.27 -9.00
CA ALA A 33 15.38 -42.96 -9.29
C ALA A 33 15.54 -44.46 -8.99
N LEU A 34 14.62 -45.05 -8.21
CA LEU A 34 14.31 -46.50 -8.13
C LEU A 34 12.88 -46.65 -7.52
N LEU A 35 11.83 -46.86 -8.34
CA LEU A 35 10.99 -48.08 -8.56
C LEU A 35 10.04 -48.47 -7.37
N VAL A 36 8.69 -48.28 -7.39
CA VAL A 36 7.55 -49.01 -8.08
C VAL A 36 7.21 -50.38 -7.41
N PRO A 37 5.98 -51.02 -7.40
CA PRO A 37 4.54 -50.68 -7.64
C PRO A 37 3.51 -51.22 -6.57
N GLY A 38 2.19 -51.04 -6.77
CA GLY A 38 1.12 -51.96 -6.26
C GLY A 38 -0.32 -51.36 -6.18
N ALA A 39 -1.15 -51.51 -7.23
CA ALA A 39 -2.38 -52.34 -7.30
C ALA A 39 -3.59 -51.83 -6.48
N LEU A 40 -4.64 -51.24 -7.09
CA LEU A 40 -5.80 -51.82 -7.81
C LEU A 40 -6.98 -52.28 -6.91
N LEU A 41 -8.12 -51.58 -7.12
CA LEU A 41 -9.52 -52.04 -7.21
C LEU A 41 -10.34 -52.43 -5.95
N CYS A 42 -11.51 -51.80 -5.85
CA CYS A 42 -12.88 -52.31 -5.57
C CYS A 42 -13.71 -51.14 -4.99
N GLY A 43 -14.96 -50.86 -5.36
CA GLY A 43 -15.95 -51.51 -6.19
C GLY A 43 -17.14 -50.55 -6.37
N ALA A 44 -17.99 -50.87 -7.34
CA ALA A 44 -19.07 -50.03 -7.84
C ALA A 44 -20.43 -50.30 -7.14
N LEU A 45 -21.40 -49.44 -7.46
CA LEU A 45 -22.85 -49.66 -7.53
C LEU A 45 -23.67 -49.72 -6.23
N VAL A 46 -24.58 -48.74 -6.08
CA VAL A 46 -26.00 -49.03 -5.82
C VAL A 46 -26.87 -48.14 -6.72
N TRP A 47 -27.77 -48.80 -7.45
CA TRP A 47 -28.88 -48.27 -8.23
C TRP A 47 -30.07 -47.88 -7.34
N GLY A 48 -30.89 -46.93 -7.82
CA GLY A 48 -32.34 -47.13 -7.84
C GLY A 48 -33.24 -46.08 -7.18
N PRO A 49 -34.53 -46.02 -7.57
CA PRO A 49 -35.23 -44.78 -7.97
C PRO A 49 -36.59 -44.54 -7.28
N TRP A 50 -37.15 -43.33 -7.43
CA TRP A 50 -38.58 -42.93 -7.42
C TRP A 50 -38.67 -41.44 -7.08
N GLY A 51 -39.52 -40.57 -7.64
CA GLY A 51 -40.55 -40.56 -8.68
C GLY A 51 -40.81 -39.06 -8.97
N GLY A 52 -41.07 -38.61 -10.20
CA GLY A 52 -42.39 -38.71 -10.84
C GLY A 52 -43.24 -37.48 -10.49
N GLY A 53 -43.50 -36.59 -11.47
CA GLY A 53 -44.39 -35.44 -11.28
C GLY A 53 -44.29 -34.40 -12.39
N ASP A 54 -44.87 -34.73 -13.55
CA ASP A 54 -45.10 -33.85 -14.70
C ASP A 54 -46.06 -32.70 -14.37
N GLY A 55 -45.96 -31.59 -15.11
CA GLY A 55 -46.97 -30.52 -15.05
C GLY A 55 -46.58 -29.24 -15.79
N ALA A 56 -46.54 -29.30 -17.12
CA ALA A 56 -46.60 -28.11 -17.97
C ALA A 56 -48.06 -27.81 -18.35
N SER A 57 -48.42 -26.51 -18.33
CA SER A 57 -49.56 -25.82 -19.00
C SER A 57 -50.25 -24.86 -18.02
N ALA A 58 -50.79 -23.70 -18.38
CA ALA A 58 -50.73 -22.82 -19.53
C ALA A 58 -51.54 -21.56 -19.14
N VAL A 59 -51.16 -20.40 -19.71
CA VAL A 59 -51.94 -19.24 -20.16
C VAL A 59 -52.99 -18.50 -19.28
N ALA A 60 -52.89 -17.15 -19.41
CA ALA A 60 -53.92 -16.09 -19.35
C ALA A 60 -54.59 -15.85 -17.98
N ASP A 61 -54.95 -14.64 -17.54
CA ASP A 61 -55.39 -13.43 -18.22
C ASP A 61 -55.15 -12.21 -17.29
N ALA A 62 -54.97 -11.01 -17.87
CA ALA A 62 -55.10 -9.71 -17.19
C ALA A 62 -56.58 -9.26 -17.28
N PRO A 63 -57.00 -7.98 -17.10
CA PRO A 63 -56.45 -6.79 -16.45
C PRO A 63 -57.50 -6.07 -15.55
N SER A 64 -57.15 -4.92 -14.95
CA SER A 64 -57.95 -3.68 -14.86
C SER A 64 -57.24 -2.69 -13.92
N ASP A 65 -56.76 -1.55 -14.43
CA ASP A 65 -57.47 -0.25 -14.53
C ASP A 65 -57.52 0.47 -13.16
N ARG A 66 -57.16 1.76 -12.96
CA ARG A 66 -57.05 2.97 -13.80
C ARG A 66 -56.22 4.04 -13.04
N VAL A 67 -55.35 4.85 -13.69
CA VAL A 67 -55.56 6.24 -14.24
C VAL A 67 -55.83 7.28 -13.13
N ALA A 68 -55.16 8.43 -12.95
CA ALA A 68 -54.80 9.56 -13.85
C ALA A 68 -53.60 10.34 -13.25
N VAL A 69 -52.57 10.85 -13.97
CA VAL A 69 -52.48 11.96 -14.96
C VAL A 69 -52.72 13.38 -14.40
N SER A 70 -51.66 14.19 -14.40
CA SER A 70 -51.54 15.58 -14.94
C SER A 70 -50.50 16.39 -14.14
N SER A 71 -49.76 17.38 -14.62
CA SER A 71 -49.31 17.92 -15.92
C SER A 71 -48.43 19.14 -15.55
N SER A 72 -47.28 19.36 -16.21
CA SER A 72 -46.46 20.61 -16.10
C SER A 72 -47.14 21.80 -16.80
N PRO A 73 -46.66 23.09 -16.76
CA PRO A 73 -45.38 23.55 -17.39
C PRO A 73 -44.67 24.78 -16.71
N ALA A 74 -43.34 24.92 -16.83
CA ALA A 74 -42.52 25.81 -17.70
C ALA A 74 -42.16 27.24 -17.19
N SER A 75 -40.86 27.56 -17.16
CA SER A 75 -40.19 28.70 -17.88
C SER A 75 -38.94 29.27 -17.16
N ALA A 76 -37.85 29.47 -17.93
CA ALA A 76 -36.60 30.21 -17.63
C ALA A 76 -36.78 31.73 -17.98
N PRO A 77 -35.80 32.69 -17.94
CA PRO A 77 -34.31 32.62 -18.01
C PRO A 77 -33.49 33.58 -17.07
N GLY A 78 -32.14 33.57 -17.16
CA GLY A 78 -31.17 34.40 -16.38
C GLY A 78 -31.00 35.86 -16.87
N PRO A 79 -29.83 36.55 -16.79
CA PRO A 79 -28.56 36.36 -16.05
C PRO A 79 -28.22 37.58 -15.14
N ASP A 80 -27.10 37.57 -14.39
CA ASP A 80 -26.42 38.83 -14.02
C ASP A 80 -24.94 38.65 -13.64
N SER A 81 -24.09 39.22 -14.48
CA SER A 81 -22.67 39.47 -14.28
C SER A 81 -22.48 40.64 -13.32
N ARG A 82 -21.59 40.53 -12.33
CA ARG A 82 -20.97 41.71 -11.70
C ARG A 82 -19.46 41.57 -11.66
N SER A 83 -18.84 42.43 -12.46
CA SER A 83 -17.42 42.79 -12.46
C SER A 83 -16.96 43.27 -11.08
N VAL A 84 -15.74 42.88 -10.69
CA VAL A 84 -14.95 43.57 -9.66
C VAL A 84 -13.63 43.99 -10.31
N PRO A 85 -13.24 45.28 -10.25
CA PRO A 85 -12.00 45.76 -10.86
C PRO A 85 -10.82 45.76 -9.88
N GLY A 86 -9.61 45.68 -10.46
CA GLY A 86 -8.52 46.59 -10.10
C GLY A 86 -7.59 46.20 -8.95
N ARG A 87 -6.43 45.63 -9.32
CA ARG A 87 -5.18 45.71 -8.55
C ARG A 87 -4.54 47.10 -8.75
N PRO A 88 -3.77 47.61 -7.78
CA PRO A 88 -2.36 47.86 -8.09
C PRO A 88 -1.38 47.48 -6.97
N LEU A 89 -0.14 47.17 -7.36
CA LEU A 89 1.03 47.14 -6.47
C LEU A 89 1.39 48.56 -6.02
N PRO A 90 2.25 48.67 -5.00
CA PRO A 90 3.49 49.42 -5.23
C PRO A 90 4.76 48.67 -4.83
N SER A 91 5.82 49.02 -5.57
CA SER A 91 7.22 48.64 -5.39
C SER A 91 8.01 49.93 -5.09
N ALA A 92 8.85 49.92 -4.06
CA ALA A 92 10.05 50.76 -3.85
C ALA A 92 10.66 50.31 -2.51
N SER A 93 11.79 49.61 -2.46
CA SER A 93 13.19 50.07 -2.56
C SER A 93 13.55 51.22 -1.62
N GLY A 94 14.41 50.92 -0.64
CA GLY A 94 15.11 51.87 0.21
C GLY A 94 16.18 51.14 1.03
N ALA A 95 17.44 51.36 0.68
CA ALA A 95 18.64 50.81 1.30
C ALA A 95 19.29 51.81 2.27
N ALA A 96 19.90 51.30 3.34
CA ALA A 96 21.06 51.83 4.09
C ALA A 96 21.32 50.85 5.26
N SER A 97 22.36 50.00 5.27
CA SER A 97 23.77 50.27 5.58
C SER A 97 23.99 50.99 6.91
N ASP A 98 24.43 50.27 7.94
CA ASP A 98 25.55 50.73 8.79
C ASP A 98 26.27 49.55 9.46
N ALA A 99 27.54 49.77 9.72
CA ALA A 99 28.62 48.82 9.91
C ALA A 99 28.94 48.51 11.38
N GLY A 100 29.70 47.41 11.55
CA GLY A 100 30.81 47.37 12.49
C GLY A 100 30.57 46.60 13.79
N LYS A 101 31.22 45.44 13.92
CA LYS A 101 32.52 45.32 14.61
C LYS A 101 32.91 43.84 14.77
N GLU A 102 34.08 43.48 14.22
CA GLU A 102 34.84 42.29 14.60
C GLU A 102 35.06 42.23 16.11
N HIS A 103 35.22 41.05 16.70
CA HIS A 103 36.17 40.75 17.79
C HIS A 103 36.46 39.23 17.89
N LYS A 104 37.67 38.86 17.46
CA LYS A 104 38.66 37.96 18.10
C LYS A 104 38.29 36.49 18.46
N ALA A 105 39.04 35.59 17.82
CA ALA A 105 39.14 34.16 18.09
C ALA A 105 39.55 33.80 19.53
N LYS A 106 38.92 32.75 20.09
CA LYS A 106 39.53 31.86 21.10
C LYS A 106 39.12 30.39 20.94
N LYS A 107 40.09 29.55 21.28
CA LYS A 107 40.31 28.11 21.09
C LYS A 107 39.14 27.16 21.44
N ARG A 108 39.09 26.08 20.64
CA ARG A 108 38.39 24.79 20.80
C ARG A 108 38.61 24.12 22.17
N PRO A 109 37.60 23.41 22.67
CA PRO A 109 37.81 22.11 23.31
C PRO A 109 37.02 21.01 22.58
N GLU A 110 37.66 19.87 22.36
CA GLU A 110 37.02 18.57 22.15
C GLU A 110 37.58 17.64 23.25
N PRO A 111 36.97 16.48 23.57
CA PRO A 111 35.69 15.93 23.11
C PRO A 111 34.81 15.44 24.27
N SER A 112 33.49 15.40 24.09
CA SER A 112 32.67 14.50 24.91
C SER A 112 31.51 13.94 24.11
N LYS A 113 31.48 12.61 24.06
CA LYS A 113 30.43 11.77 23.47
C LYS A 113 29.09 12.13 24.11
N ARG A 114 28.28 12.92 23.43
CA ARG A 114 26.84 12.93 23.64
C ARG A 114 26.21 12.32 22.40
N ALA A 115 25.51 11.21 22.62
CA ALA A 115 24.61 10.63 21.65
C ALA A 115 23.73 11.75 21.09
N ASP A 116 23.73 11.89 19.77
CA ASP A 116 22.85 12.79 19.03
C ASP A 116 21.42 12.23 19.13
N GLY A 117 20.81 12.45 20.29
CA GLY A 117 19.41 12.27 20.53
C GLY A 117 18.73 13.61 20.31
N SER A 118 17.73 13.61 19.44
CA SER A 118 16.78 14.69 19.23
C SER A 118 17.22 15.80 18.28
N ARG A 119 17.38 15.42 17.00
CA ARG A 119 16.92 16.23 15.87
C ARG A 119 16.73 15.33 14.64
N THR A 120 15.72 14.47 14.69
CA THR A 120 15.17 13.92 13.43
C THR A 120 14.67 15.12 12.64
N SER A 121 15.44 15.56 11.64
CA SER A 121 14.99 16.58 10.71
C SER A 121 13.66 16.11 10.12
N ARG A 122 12.65 16.98 10.16
CA ARG A 122 11.34 16.72 9.55
C ARG A 122 11.59 16.39 8.07
N GLY A 123 11.57 15.10 7.71
CA GLY A 123 11.80 14.61 6.35
C GLY A 123 12.92 13.57 6.19
N PHE A 124 13.78 13.32 7.18
CA PHE A 124 14.73 12.21 7.11
C PHE A 124 13.98 10.88 7.26
N VAL A 125 14.26 9.94 6.34
CA VAL A 125 13.79 8.56 6.42
C VAL A 125 15.03 7.67 6.47
N PRO A 126 15.27 6.94 7.56
CA PRO A 126 16.38 6.00 7.61
C PRO A 126 16.15 4.85 6.64
N GLY A 127 17.19 4.51 5.86
CA GLY A 127 17.17 3.34 4.97
C GLY A 127 17.24 2.01 5.74
N HIS A 128 17.93 2.01 6.88
CA HIS A 128 18.14 0.85 7.74
C HIS A 128 17.54 1.08 9.13
N GLY A 129 17.09 0.01 9.77
CA GLY A 129 16.52 0.05 11.11
C GLY A 129 16.96 -1.14 11.96
N SER A 130 16.45 -1.20 13.19
CA SER A 130 16.85 -2.21 14.18
C SER A 130 16.34 -3.63 13.89
N GLY A 131 15.35 -3.78 13.00
CA GLY A 131 14.62 -5.02 12.77
C GLY A 131 13.70 -5.44 13.92
N THR A 132 13.60 -4.62 14.98
CA THR A 132 12.78 -4.87 16.17
C THR A 132 11.65 -3.85 16.27
N PHE A 133 10.51 -4.25 16.85
CA PHE A 133 9.27 -3.46 16.79
C PHE A 133 8.76 -3.02 18.16
N VAL A 134 8.01 -1.92 18.17
CA VAL A 134 7.18 -1.45 19.28
C VAL A 134 5.73 -1.52 18.84
N THR A 135 4.90 -2.17 19.64
CA THR A 135 3.45 -2.12 19.47
C THR A 135 2.92 -0.74 19.86
N ALA A 136 2.13 -0.14 18.98
CA ALA A 136 1.40 1.07 19.29
C ALA A 136 0.22 0.77 20.23
N ALA A 137 -0.02 1.66 21.20
CA ALA A 137 -1.25 1.64 21.99
C ALA A 137 -2.47 1.71 21.06
N ALA A 138 -3.58 1.10 21.46
CA ALA A 138 -4.81 1.15 20.69
C ALA A 138 -5.29 2.60 20.51
N ALA A 139 -5.65 2.97 19.28
CA ALA A 139 -6.19 4.32 18.98
C ALA A 139 -7.60 4.53 19.53
N GLY A 140 -8.27 3.47 19.99
CA GLY A 140 -9.58 3.48 20.62
C GLY A 140 -9.97 2.08 21.11
N THR A 141 -11.12 1.96 21.78
CA THR A 141 -11.61 0.69 22.35
C THR A 141 -12.65 -0.02 21.45
N GLY A 142 -13.21 0.70 20.47
CA GLY A 142 -14.25 0.21 19.57
C GLY A 142 -13.72 -0.55 18.35
N SER A 143 -14.65 -1.09 17.58
CA SER A 143 -14.37 -1.62 16.23
C SER A 143 -14.92 -0.63 15.19
N HIS A 144 -14.24 -0.52 14.05
CA HIS A 144 -14.78 0.16 12.87
C HIS A 144 -15.53 -0.84 12.01
N GLY A 145 -16.75 -0.52 11.59
CA GLY A 145 -17.59 -1.42 10.79
C GLY A 145 -18.42 -2.42 11.61
N THR A 146 -19.12 -3.28 10.89
CA THR A 146 -19.96 -4.36 11.45
C THR A 146 -19.58 -5.71 10.83
N GLY A 147 -20.11 -6.81 11.36
CA GLY A 147 -19.82 -8.16 10.86
C GLY A 147 -18.63 -8.80 11.57
N THR A 148 -17.75 -9.48 10.82
CA THR A 148 -16.64 -10.26 11.38
C THR A 148 -15.58 -9.33 11.95
N VAL A 149 -15.30 -9.44 13.25
CA VAL A 149 -14.32 -8.58 13.93
C VAL A 149 -12.90 -9.11 13.74
N HIS A 150 -12.14 -8.45 12.89
CA HIS A 150 -10.71 -8.64 12.67
C HIS A 150 -9.91 -7.85 13.69
N ARG A 151 -9.26 -8.57 14.62
CA ARG A 151 -8.31 -7.94 15.55
C ARG A 151 -7.01 -7.63 14.83
N TYR A 152 -6.63 -6.35 14.81
CA TYR A 152 -5.38 -5.92 14.21
C TYR A 152 -4.43 -5.27 15.21
N ARG A 153 -3.13 -5.35 14.94
CA ARG A 153 -2.10 -4.66 15.74
C ARG A 153 -1.26 -3.78 14.83
N VAL A 154 -0.85 -2.62 15.36
CA VAL A 154 0.08 -1.71 14.69
C VAL A 154 1.42 -1.78 15.38
N GLU A 155 2.47 -2.05 14.61
CA GLU A 155 3.85 -2.17 15.06
C GLU A 155 4.73 -1.20 14.26
N VAL A 156 5.62 -0.48 14.95
CA VAL A 156 6.57 0.43 14.31
C VAL A 156 7.98 -0.01 14.67
N GLU A 157 8.87 -0.06 13.68
CA GLU A 157 10.26 -0.40 13.90
C GLU A 157 10.96 0.62 14.82
N ARG A 158 11.73 0.11 15.79
CA ARG A 158 12.49 0.94 16.75
C ARG A 158 13.60 1.70 16.04
N GLY A 159 13.78 2.95 16.45
CA GLY A 159 14.85 3.83 15.94
C GLY A 159 14.50 4.57 14.65
N THR A 160 13.27 4.41 14.13
CA THR A 160 12.82 5.09 12.89
C THR A 160 12.52 6.58 13.05
N GLY A 161 12.27 7.03 14.29
CA GLY A 161 11.76 8.38 14.57
C GLY A 161 10.26 8.54 14.31
N LEU A 162 9.56 7.50 13.85
CA LEU A 162 8.10 7.54 13.67
C LEU A 162 7.39 7.32 15.01
N ALA A 163 6.52 8.25 15.39
CA ALA A 163 5.70 8.11 16.59
C ALA A 163 4.61 7.04 16.40
N THR A 164 4.53 6.10 17.34
CA THR A 164 3.65 4.91 17.23
C THR A 164 2.17 5.25 17.36
N ARG A 165 1.78 6.11 18.31
CA ARG A 165 0.38 6.52 18.52
C ARG A 165 -0.21 7.26 17.31
N PRO A 166 0.44 8.28 16.73
CA PRO A 166 -0.06 8.91 15.50
C PRO A 166 -0.15 7.95 14.31
N ALA A 167 0.78 7.00 14.18
CA ALA A 167 0.71 6.00 13.12
C ALA A 167 -0.50 5.07 13.29
N ALA A 168 -0.77 4.61 14.51
CA ALA A 168 -1.96 3.81 14.83
C ALA A 168 -3.27 4.59 14.62
N ALA A 169 -3.32 5.86 15.01
CA ALA A 169 -4.48 6.73 14.78
C ALA A 169 -4.77 6.88 13.29
N ALA A 170 -3.76 7.16 12.47
CA ALA A 170 -3.92 7.26 11.01
C ALA A 170 -4.44 5.95 10.38
N ILE A 171 -3.96 4.78 10.83
CA ILE A 171 -4.46 3.49 10.36
C ILE A 171 -5.91 3.25 10.82
N SER A 172 -6.23 3.61 12.07
CA SER A 172 -7.58 3.55 12.62
C SER A 172 -8.56 4.41 11.81
N GLU A 173 -8.15 5.62 11.41
CA GLU A 173 -8.94 6.50 10.54
C GLU A 173 -9.23 5.84 9.18
N VAL A 174 -8.25 5.14 8.58
CA VAL A 174 -8.47 4.40 7.32
C VAL A 174 -9.53 3.31 7.48
N PHE A 175 -9.52 2.56 8.59
CA PHE A 175 -10.54 1.54 8.84
C PHE A 175 -11.92 2.11 9.17
N GLY A 176 -11.96 3.30 9.76
CA GLY A 176 -13.19 4.03 10.07
C GLY A 176 -13.76 4.84 8.89
N ASP A 177 -13.00 5.06 7.83
CA ASP A 177 -13.46 5.87 6.70
C ASP A 177 -14.59 5.13 5.95
N PRO A 178 -15.72 5.79 5.67
CA PRO A 178 -16.84 5.16 4.99
C PRO A 178 -16.49 4.73 3.55
N ARG A 179 -15.40 5.18 2.95
CA ARG A 179 -14.95 4.72 1.62
C ARG A 179 -14.11 3.43 1.69
N GLY A 180 -13.77 2.96 2.90
CA GLY A 180 -12.95 1.78 3.17
C GLY A 180 -13.69 0.44 3.13
N TRP A 181 -12.98 -0.64 3.47
CA TRP A 181 -13.47 -2.02 3.37
C TRP A 181 -14.67 -2.34 4.27
N THR A 182 -14.83 -1.61 5.37
CA THR A 182 -15.95 -1.78 6.32
C THR A 182 -17.31 -1.38 5.73
N ARG A 183 -17.33 -0.70 4.57
CA ARG A 183 -18.55 -0.19 3.91
C ARG A 183 -19.61 -1.26 3.67
N THR A 184 -19.21 -2.49 3.36
CA THR A 184 -20.15 -3.56 3.01
C THR A 184 -20.86 -4.17 4.23
N GLY A 185 -20.39 -3.84 5.44
CA GLY A 185 -20.93 -4.39 6.69
C GLY A 185 -20.56 -5.85 6.96
N HIS A 186 -19.67 -6.45 6.15
CA HIS A 186 -19.17 -7.81 6.35
C HIS A 186 -17.97 -7.90 7.29
N ASP A 187 -17.15 -6.85 7.31
CA ASP A 187 -15.89 -6.80 8.03
C ASP A 187 -15.86 -5.63 9.01
N ALA A 188 -15.35 -5.91 10.21
CA ALA A 188 -15.07 -4.91 11.23
C ALA A 188 -13.62 -5.01 11.69
N PHE A 189 -12.97 -3.88 12.00
CA PHE A 189 -11.58 -3.85 12.46
C PHE A 189 -11.48 -3.30 13.87
N ARG A 190 -10.82 -4.05 14.76
CA ARG A 190 -10.55 -3.63 16.14
C ARG A 190 -9.07 -3.65 16.44
N GLN A 191 -8.51 -2.52 16.84
CA GLN A 191 -7.12 -2.49 17.26
C GLN A 191 -6.93 -3.20 18.60
N VAL A 192 -5.86 -3.97 18.71
CA VAL A 192 -5.37 -4.53 19.97
C VAL A 192 -3.90 -4.17 20.13
N ASP A 193 -3.49 -3.89 21.37
CA ASP A 193 -2.09 -3.63 21.74
C ASP A 193 -1.46 -4.79 22.54
N SER A 194 -2.26 -5.80 22.86
CA SER A 194 -1.87 -7.02 23.56
C SER A 194 -2.69 -8.22 23.09
N GLY A 195 -2.18 -9.42 23.33
CA GLY A 195 -2.84 -10.66 22.91
C GLY A 195 -2.75 -10.95 21.40
N PRO A 196 -3.50 -11.96 20.91
CA PRO A 196 -3.45 -12.38 19.52
C PRO A 196 -4.12 -11.35 18.58
N ALA A 197 -3.49 -11.15 17.42
CA ALA A 197 -4.01 -10.33 16.32
C ALA A 197 -3.96 -11.14 15.03
N GLY A 198 -5.08 -11.19 14.29
CA GLY A 198 -5.20 -11.89 13.00
C GLY A 198 -4.62 -11.08 11.83
N LEU A 199 -4.43 -9.78 12.04
CA LEU A 199 -3.80 -8.85 11.12
C LEU A 199 -2.71 -8.05 11.87
N VAL A 200 -1.50 -7.98 11.34
CA VAL A 200 -0.41 -7.15 11.90
C VAL A 200 0.04 -6.16 10.84
N ILE A 201 0.01 -4.86 11.17
CA ILE A 201 0.51 -3.80 10.29
C ILE A 201 1.85 -3.31 10.86
N ARG A 202 2.94 -3.60 10.15
CA ARG A 202 4.30 -3.20 10.52
C ARG A 202 4.78 -2.06 9.65
N ILE A 203 5.15 -0.93 10.24
CA ILE A 203 5.84 0.15 9.53
C ILE A 203 7.35 0.01 9.79
N ALA A 204 8.13 -0.20 8.74
CA ALA A 204 9.56 -0.50 8.84
C ALA A 204 10.38 0.22 7.76
N THR A 205 11.67 0.42 8.05
CA THR A 205 12.67 0.93 7.11
C THR A 205 12.77 0.07 5.85
N PRO A 206 13.14 0.66 4.69
CA PRO A 206 13.27 -0.05 3.41
C PRO A 206 13.99 -1.40 3.51
N ASP A 207 15.16 -1.45 4.15
CA ASP A 207 15.93 -2.69 4.29
C ASP A 207 15.23 -3.75 5.14
N THR A 208 14.54 -3.34 6.19
CA THR A 208 13.75 -4.26 7.00
C THR A 208 12.55 -4.78 6.21
N VAL A 209 11.92 -3.95 5.36
CA VAL A 209 10.88 -4.41 4.44
C VAL A 209 11.44 -5.45 3.46
N ASP A 210 12.54 -5.14 2.77
CA ASP A 210 13.18 -6.05 1.82
C ASP A 210 13.51 -7.41 2.47
N ARG A 211 14.03 -7.39 3.70
CA ARG A 211 14.32 -8.61 4.44
C ARG A 211 13.05 -9.40 4.80
N LEU A 212 12.01 -8.73 5.30
CA LEU A 212 10.78 -9.39 5.74
C LEU A 212 9.98 -9.95 4.56
N CYS A 213 9.83 -9.16 3.50
CA CYS A 213 9.15 -9.57 2.27
C CYS A 213 9.97 -10.60 1.48
N GLY A 214 11.30 -10.42 1.41
CA GLY A 214 12.23 -11.33 0.73
C GLY A 214 12.31 -12.72 1.35
N ALA A 215 12.04 -12.87 2.65
CA ALA A 215 11.88 -14.18 3.28
C ALA A 215 10.72 -15.01 2.68
N TYR A 216 9.80 -14.37 1.98
CA TYR A 216 8.68 -14.98 1.25
C TYR A 216 8.88 -14.94 -0.28
N GLY A 217 10.08 -14.59 -0.76
CA GLY A 217 10.42 -14.56 -2.18
C GLY A 217 9.95 -13.31 -2.92
N LEU A 218 9.57 -12.23 -2.21
CA LEU A 218 9.18 -10.96 -2.79
C LEU A 218 10.39 -10.01 -2.88
N ASP A 219 10.56 -9.34 -4.01
CA ASP A 219 11.59 -8.31 -4.20
C ASP A 219 10.94 -6.92 -4.18
N THR A 220 11.13 -6.19 -3.09
CA THR A 220 10.52 -4.87 -2.89
C THR A 220 11.42 -3.72 -3.31
N HIS A 221 12.69 -3.99 -3.64
CA HIS A 221 13.70 -3.00 -4.03
C HIS A 221 13.81 -1.76 -3.12
N GLY A 222 13.42 -1.87 -1.85
CA GLY A 222 13.34 -0.74 -0.91
C GLY A 222 12.22 0.27 -1.22
N GLU A 223 11.35 -0.03 -2.20
CA GLU A 223 10.40 0.94 -2.75
C GLU A 223 8.93 0.62 -2.50
N VAL A 224 8.54 -0.63 -2.22
CA VAL A 224 7.10 -0.99 -2.11
C VAL A 224 6.78 -1.65 -0.76
N ASN A 225 5.48 -1.78 -0.48
CA ASN A 225 4.97 -2.54 0.65
C ASN A 225 4.79 -4.01 0.24
N CYS A 226 4.44 -4.87 1.21
CA CYS A 226 3.99 -6.22 0.91
C CYS A 226 3.03 -6.75 1.96
N ARG A 227 2.32 -7.83 1.63
CA ARG A 227 1.59 -8.66 2.57
C ARG A 227 2.21 -10.06 2.62
N VAL A 228 2.62 -10.49 3.81
CA VAL A 228 3.22 -11.83 4.08
C VAL A 228 2.49 -12.51 5.24
N GLY A 229 1.88 -13.68 4.98
CA GLY A 229 1.03 -14.34 5.96
C GLY A 229 -0.05 -13.40 6.49
N THR A 230 -0.12 -13.20 7.81
CA THR A 230 -1.05 -12.26 8.45
C THR A 230 -0.50 -10.83 8.57
N THR A 231 0.69 -10.56 8.05
CA THR A 231 1.39 -9.29 8.25
C THR A 231 1.37 -8.44 6.99
N VAL A 232 0.89 -7.21 7.12
CA VAL A 232 1.09 -6.12 6.16
C VAL A 232 2.36 -5.38 6.57
N VAL A 233 3.36 -5.36 5.70
CA VAL A 233 4.64 -4.68 5.90
C VAL A 233 4.65 -3.40 5.07
N VAL A 234 4.49 -2.28 5.76
CA VAL A 234 4.48 -0.93 5.22
C VAL A 234 5.90 -0.37 5.18
N ASN A 235 6.31 0.07 4.00
CA ASN A 235 7.59 0.74 3.79
C ASN A 235 7.55 2.16 4.35
N LEU A 236 8.43 2.47 5.31
CA LEU A 236 8.52 3.75 6.00
C LEU A 236 8.77 4.91 5.03
N LYS A 237 9.55 4.70 3.95
CA LYS A 237 9.75 5.70 2.90
C LYS A 237 8.43 6.10 2.28
N ARG A 238 7.57 5.12 1.98
CA ARG A 238 6.23 5.34 1.43
C ARG A 238 5.27 5.96 2.43
N TRP A 239 5.30 5.51 3.67
CA TRP A 239 4.54 6.11 4.76
C TRP A 239 4.87 7.59 4.99
N MET A 240 6.14 7.96 4.86
CA MET A 240 6.62 9.32 5.18
C MET A 240 6.64 10.27 3.99
N ARG A 241 6.82 9.76 2.76
CA ARG A 241 7.04 10.61 1.57
C ARG A 241 6.03 10.38 0.44
N GLY A 242 5.24 9.33 0.50
CA GLY A 242 4.33 8.99 -0.57
C GLY A 242 5.00 8.34 -1.79
N SER A 243 4.28 8.40 -2.91
CA SER A 243 4.78 8.00 -4.23
C SER A 243 4.77 9.21 -5.17
N PRO A 244 5.81 9.39 -6.01
CA PRO A 244 5.79 10.38 -7.08
C PRO A 244 4.65 10.18 -8.09
N GLN A 245 4.06 8.99 -8.16
CA GLN A 245 2.95 8.65 -9.06
C GLN A 245 1.57 8.95 -8.46
N PHE A 246 1.51 9.42 -7.20
CA PHE A 246 0.27 9.75 -6.52
C PHE A 246 0.30 11.24 -6.17
N ASP A 247 -0.56 12.01 -6.83
CA ASP A 247 -0.61 13.48 -6.76
C ASP A 247 -1.48 14.01 -5.60
N GLY A 248 -2.08 13.11 -4.82
CA GLY A 248 -2.88 13.47 -3.64
C GLY A 248 -2.07 13.72 -2.36
N PRO A 249 -2.73 14.19 -1.28
CA PRO A 249 -2.11 14.39 0.02
C PRO A 249 -1.46 13.12 0.58
N LEU A 250 -0.42 13.29 1.39
CA LEU A 250 0.28 12.15 2.02
C LEU A 250 -0.67 11.27 2.88
N ALA A 251 -1.67 11.87 3.52
CA ALA A 251 -2.69 11.12 4.27
C ALA A 251 -3.52 10.20 3.37
N GLU A 252 -3.93 10.68 2.19
CA GLU A 252 -4.63 9.87 1.18
C GLU A 252 -3.72 8.76 0.63
N TYR A 253 -2.44 9.04 0.42
CA TYR A 253 -1.50 7.97 0.04
C TYR A 253 -1.31 6.91 1.14
N ARG A 254 -1.31 7.30 2.42
CA ARG A 254 -1.30 6.34 3.54
C ARG A 254 -2.57 5.47 3.52
N ALA A 255 -3.72 6.06 3.22
CA ALA A 255 -4.95 5.29 3.03
C ALA A 255 -4.83 4.31 1.87
N LEU A 256 -4.28 4.73 0.73
CA LEU A 256 -4.06 3.85 -0.43
C LEU A 256 -3.25 2.62 -0.06
N ILE A 257 -2.07 2.80 0.56
CA ILE A 257 -1.19 1.66 0.85
C ILE A 257 -1.77 0.73 1.91
N ILE A 258 -2.53 1.24 2.88
CA ILE A 258 -3.23 0.39 3.85
C ILE A 258 -4.38 -0.37 3.17
N ASN A 259 -5.21 0.32 2.38
CA ASN A 259 -6.33 -0.31 1.68
C ASN A 259 -5.87 -1.37 0.68
N HIS A 260 -4.77 -1.14 -0.04
CA HIS A 260 -4.21 -2.09 -1.00
C HIS A 260 -3.76 -3.39 -0.31
N GLU A 261 -2.90 -3.28 0.70
CA GLU A 261 -2.34 -4.45 1.38
C GLU A 261 -3.37 -5.19 2.25
N VAL A 262 -4.30 -4.45 2.87
CA VAL A 262 -5.43 -5.07 3.60
C VAL A 262 -6.42 -5.69 2.62
N GLY A 263 -6.61 -5.12 1.44
CA GLY A 263 -7.39 -5.74 0.37
C GLY A 263 -6.83 -7.12 0.00
N HIS A 264 -5.51 -7.25 -0.15
CA HIS A 264 -4.87 -8.58 -0.31
C HIS A 264 -5.08 -9.49 0.90
N TRP A 265 -5.02 -8.95 2.12
CA TRP A 265 -5.28 -9.73 3.32
C TRP A 265 -6.73 -10.27 3.37
N LEU A 266 -7.69 -9.49 2.89
CA LEU A 266 -9.10 -9.86 2.72
C LEU A 266 -9.37 -10.76 1.50
N GLY A 267 -8.36 -11.03 0.67
CA GLY A 267 -8.47 -11.93 -0.49
C GLY A 267 -8.72 -11.26 -1.83
N HIS A 268 -8.61 -9.93 -1.92
CA HIS A 268 -8.70 -9.22 -3.20
C HIS A 268 -7.40 -9.36 -4.01
N GLY A 269 -7.55 -9.71 -5.29
CA GLY A 269 -6.45 -9.70 -6.26
C GLY A 269 -6.17 -8.29 -6.80
N HIS A 270 -5.10 -8.17 -7.57
CA HIS A 270 -4.81 -6.91 -8.26
C HIS A 270 -5.88 -6.57 -9.31
N GLU A 271 -6.08 -5.28 -9.50
CA GLU A 271 -6.87 -4.71 -10.59
C GLU A 271 -6.01 -3.73 -11.40
N THR A 272 -6.50 -3.29 -12.56
CA THR A 272 -5.82 -2.28 -13.37
C THR A 272 -6.75 -1.14 -13.75
N CYS A 273 -6.19 -0.09 -14.36
CA CYS A 273 -6.93 1.11 -14.72
C CYS A 273 -8.13 0.76 -15.64
N PRO A 274 -9.37 1.08 -15.27
CA PRO A 274 -10.56 0.81 -16.09
C PRO A 274 -10.72 1.74 -17.29
N GLY A 275 -9.85 2.73 -17.45
CA GLY A 275 -9.83 3.65 -18.60
C GLY A 275 -9.37 5.06 -18.21
N PRO A 276 -8.87 5.86 -19.16
CA PRO A 276 -8.44 7.22 -18.91
C PRO A 276 -9.52 8.09 -18.24
N GLY A 277 -9.12 8.95 -17.31
CA GLY A 277 -10.02 9.83 -16.55
C GLY A 277 -10.88 9.13 -15.51
N ARG A 278 -10.90 7.79 -15.45
CA ARG A 278 -11.59 7.05 -14.40
C ARG A 278 -10.71 6.94 -13.16
N HIS A 279 -11.32 6.77 -11.99
CA HIS A 279 -10.57 6.50 -10.76
C HIS A 279 -9.83 5.17 -10.85
N ALA A 280 -8.56 5.18 -10.45
CA ALA A 280 -7.78 3.97 -10.27
C ALA A 280 -8.38 3.15 -9.09
N PRO A 281 -8.59 1.84 -9.25
CA PRO A 281 -8.99 1.00 -8.13
C PRO A 281 -7.96 1.02 -7.00
N ALA A 282 -8.39 0.87 -5.74
CA ALA A 282 -7.46 0.72 -4.61
C ALA A 282 -6.56 -0.53 -4.78
N MET A 283 -7.05 -1.56 -5.47
CA MET A 283 -6.30 -2.78 -5.80
C MET A 283 -5.40 -2.64 -7.03
N MET A 284 -5.31 -1.45 -7.64
CA MET A 284 -4.32 -1.17 -8.67
C MET A 284 -2.97 -0.83 -8.04
N GLN A 285 -1.89 -1.36 -8.61
CA GLN A 285 -0.52 -0.98 -8.25
C GLN A 285 -0.17 0.43 -8.76
N GLN A 286 -0.79 1.47 -8.21
CA GLN A 286 -0.68 2.85 -8.68
C GLN A 286 0.75 3.41 -8.58
N ILE A 287 1.58 2.85 -7.70
CA ILE A 287 3.01 3.16 -7.61
C ILE A 287 3.77 2.85 -8.91
N ASN A 288 3.26 1.92 -9.73
CA ASN A 288 3.82 1.56 -11.04
C ASN A 288 3.26 2.43 -12.19
N GLY A 289 2.48 3.47 -11.87
CA GLY A 289 1.87 4.40 -12.81
C GLY A 289 0.37 4.17 -13.01
N LEU A 290 -0.34 5.24 -13.34
CA LEU A 290 -1.82 5.28 -13.35
C LEU A 290 -2.47 4.91 -14.69
N LYS A 291 -1.69 4.77 -15.78
CA LYS A 291 -2.21 4.40 -17.12
C LYS A 291 -3.37 5.30 -17.60
N GLY A 292 -3.35 6.58 -17.24
CA GLY A 292 -4.38 7.57 -17.57
C GLY A 292 -5.53 7.65 -16.57
N CYS A 293 -5.61 6.76 -15.58
CA CYS A 293 -6.56 6.91 -14.48
C CYS A 293 -6.19 8.09 -13.56
N VAL A 294 -7.19 8.58 -12.83
CA VAL A 294 -7.03 9.53 -11.72
C VAL A 294 -6.66 8.74 -10.46
N ALA A 295 -5.68 9.22 -9.69
CA ALA A 295 -5.27 8.61 -8.44
C ALA A 295 -6.46 8.47 -7.47
N ASN A 296 -6.52 7.37 -6.73
CA ASN A 296 -7.57 7.13 -5.75
C ASN A 296 -7.10 6.17 -4.66
N ALA A 297 -7.40 6.48 -3.39
CA ALA A 297 -6.94 5.70 -2.24
C ALA A 297 -7.95 4.66 -1.75
N TRP A 298 -9.21 4.73 -2.20
CA TRP A 298 -10.31 4.06 -1.53
C TRP A 298 -10.99 2.99 -2.38
N PRO A 299 -11.42 1.86 -1.78
CA PRO A 299 -12.14 0.82 -2.50
C PRO A 299 -13.55 1.23 -2.93
N TYR A 300 -14.22 2.12 -2.20
CA TYR A 300 -15.58 2.57 -2.51
C TYR A 300 -15.65 4.09 -2.74
N THR A 301 -16.61 4.53 -3.55
CA THR A 301 -16.99 5.94 -3.62
C THR A 301 -17.65 6.39 -2.31
N ALA A 302 -17.82 7.70 -2.11
CA ALA A 302 -18.57 8.22 -0.97
C ALA A 302 -20.02 7.66 -0.91
N ALA A 303 -20.62 7.41 -2.07
CA ALA A 303 -21.94 6.80 -2.24
C ALA A 303 -21.95 5.27 -2.02
N GLY A 304 -20.79 4.64 -1.79
CA GLY A 304 -20.70 3.21 -1.49
C GLY A 304 -20.57 2.30 -2.71
N THR A 305 -20.33 2.84 -3.90
CA THR A 305 -20.08 2.04 -5.11
C THR A 305 -18.63 1.56 -5.14
N TYR A 306 -18.39 0.27 -5.37
CA TYR A 306 -17.02 -0.27 -5.50
C TYR A 306 -16.33 0.30 -6.75
N ILE A 307 -15.14 0.86 -6.56
CA ILE A 307 -14.32 1.41 -7.64
C ILE A 307 -13.52 0.25 -8.25
N ARG A 308 -14.13 -0.39 -9.25
CA ARG A 308 -13.62 -1.60 -9.90
C ARG A 308 -12.79 -1.29 -11.15
N GLY A 309 -11.71 -2.06 -11.33
CA GLY A 309 -11.01 -2.20 -12.60
C GLY A 309 -10.95 -3.65 -13.10
N PRO A 310 -10.41 -3.89 -14.31
CA PRO A 310 -10.16 -5.25 -14.78
C PRO A 310 -9.15 -5.96 -13.88
N SER A 311 -9.42 -7.21 -13.51
CA SER A 311 -8.50 -8.01 -12.70
C SER A 311 -7.21 -8.32 -13.46
N VAL A 312 -6.08 -8.30 -12.74
CA VAL A 312 -4.77 -8.69 -13.25
C VAL A 312 -4.08 -9.61 -12.24
N ARG A 313 -3.11 -10.40 -12.71
CA ARG A 313 -2.28 -11.23 -11.83
C ARG A 313 -1.04 -10.45 -11.41
#